data_AF-A0A6I3GQF0-F1
#
_entry.id   AF-A0A6I3GQF0-F1
#
_cell.length_a   1.000
_cell.length_b   1.000
_cell.length_c   1.000
_cell.angle_alpha   90.00
_cell.angle_beta   90.00
_cell.angle_gamma   90.00
#
_symmetry.space_group_name_H-M   'P 1'
#
loop_
_entity.id
_entity.type
_entity.pdbx_description
1 polymer ?
#
loop_
_entity_poly.entity_id
_entity_poly.type
_entity_poly.pdbx_seq_one_letter_code
_entity_poly.pdbx_strand_id
1 'polypeptide(L)'
;HTGRTGPCVEAIIAAGVARVVIGIEDPDPAVSGAGISRLKDAGIEVRLGVQAEKVSQQLAPYLKHRRTGRPWVVLKMASTSDGGTAAPNGSSQWITGPAARVDGHRLRAESNAIMVGASTIRRDDPSLNVRDYVPPVSPLLNPLDPLRIVLGKAAATAKVQPCREMSGDLGAILDQLGADGILQLLVEGGAGVAGEFHRAGLVDRYVIYLAPAFFGGDDANGIFEGAGAWDISSVWRGRFVGVERVGEDLRLELAPQESAQQ
;
A
#
# COMPACT_ATOMS: atom_id res chain seq x y z
N HIS A 1 -28.47 1.37 -1.95
CA HIS A 1 -28.61 -0.06 -1.62
C HIS A 1 -28.80 -0.21 -0.11
N THR A 2 -29.45 -1.28 0.34
CA THR A 2 -29.48 -1.63 1.77
C THR A 2 -28.36 -2.63 2.01
N GLY A 3 -27.31 -2.22 2.72
CA GLY A 3 -26.19 -3.07 3.10
C GLY A 3 -26.42 -3.71 4.47
N ARG A 4 -25.35 -3.89 5.26
CA ARG A 4 -25.46 -4.33 6.68
C ARG A 4 -26.18 -3.31 7.57
N THR A 5 -26.18 -2.04 7.16
CA THR A 5 -26.96 -0.94 7.75
C THR A 5 -27.90 -0.36 6.70
N GLY A 6 -28.97 0.31 7.15
CA GLY A 6 -29.89 1.05 6.28
C GLY A 6 -29.17 2.13 5.46
N PRO A 7 -29.74 2.58 4.32
CA PRO A 7 -29.11 3.56 3.46
C PRO A 7 -28.94 4.90 4.18
N CYS A 8 -27.71 5.40 4.25
CA CYS A 8 -27.38 6.67 4.92
C CYS A 8 -28.19 7.86 4.38
N VAL A 9 -28.56 7.84 3.10
CA VAL A 9 -29.34 8.90 2.45
C VAL A 9 -30.70 9.11 3.11
N GLU A 10 -31.43 8.04 3.42
CA GLU A 10 -32.74 8.16 4.06
C GLU A 10 -32.61 8.67 5.50
N ALA A 11 -31.54 8.30 6.21
CA ALA A 11 -31.24 8.84 7.53
C ALA A 11 -30.94 10.35 7.49
N ILE A 12 -30.20 10.81 6.48
CA ILE A 12 -29.90 12.24 6.26
C ILE A 12 -31.18 13.02 5.97
N ILE A 13 -32.06 12.48 5.10
CA ILE A 13 -33.35 13.10 4.77
C ILE A 13 -34.24 13.18 6.03
N ALA A 14 -34.38 12.06 6.75
CA ALA A 14 -35.19 12.01 7.96
C ALA A 14 -34.68 12.95 9.07
N ALA A 15 -33.37 13.21 9.12
CA ALA A 15 -32.77 14.17 10.06
C ALA A 15 -33.03 15.65 9.69
N GLY A 16 -33.64 15.94 8.54
CA GLY A 16 -33.94 17.32 8.12
C GLY A 16 -32.70 18.14 7.78
N VAL A 17 -31.63 17.48 7.31
CA VAL A 17 -30.38 18.16 6.93
C VAL A 17 -30.62 19.09 5.74
N ALA A 18 -30.31 20.38 5.88
CA ALA A 18 -30.52 21.37 4.82
C ALA A 18 -29.45 21.33 3.71
N ARG A 19 -28.24 20.90 4.04
CA ARG A 19 -27.09 20.90 3.12
C ARG A 19 -26.14 19.72 3.36
N VAL A 20 -25.71 19.08 2.28
CA VAL A 20 -24.73 17.99 2.28
C VAL A 20 -23.53 18.36 1.41
N VAL A 21 -22.32 18.15 1.94
CA VAL A 21 -21.06 18.36 1.24
C VAL A 21 -20.39 17.02 0.99
N ILE A 22 -20.04 16.73 -0.26
CA ILE A 22 -19.51 15.44 -0.70
C ILE A 22 -18.14 15.66 -1.34
N GLY A 23 -17.16 14.87 -0.92
CA GLY A 23 -15.80 14.95 -1.46
C GLY A 23 -15.71 14.39 -2.88
N ILE A 24 -16.08 13.12 -3.04
CA ILE A 24 -16.06 12.42 -4.33
C ILE A 24 -17.35 11.61 -4.50
N GLU A 25 -17.67 11.31 -5.75
CA GLU A 25 -18.71 10.32 -6.08
C GLU A 25 -18.16 8.91 -5.86
N ASP A 26 -19.01 7.97 -5.45
CA ASP A 26 -18.63 6.57 -5.32
C ASP A 26 -18.32 5.99 -6.71
N PRO A 27 -17.11 5.45 -6.96
CA PRO A 27 -16.76 4.88 -8.25
C PRO A 27 -17.51 3.58 -8.57
N ASP A 28 -18.19 2.95 -7.60
CA ASP A 28 -18.91 1.72 -7.82
C ASP A 28 -20.15 1.98 -8.72
N PRO A 29 -20.20 1.40 -9.93
CA PRO A 29 -21.30 1.63 -10.88
C PRO A 29 -22.68 1.24 -10.33
N ALA A 30 -22.75 0.35 -9.34
CA ALA A 30 -24.00 -0.07 -8.73
C ALA A 30 -24.67 1.03 -7.89
N VAL A 31 -23.93 2.08 -7.51
CA VAL A 31 -24.39 3.12 -6.57
C VAL A 31 -24.05 4.54 -6.99
N SER A 32 -23.17 4.73 -7.96
CA SER A 32 -22.75 6.04 -8.48
C SER A 32 -23.97 6.94 -8.75
N GLY A 33 -23.97 8.13 -8.19
CA GLY A 33 -24.95 9.19 -8.46
C GLY A 33 -26.33 9.02 -7.81
N ALA A 34 -26.79 7.79 -7.54
CA ALA A 34 -28.15 7.53 -7.07
C ALA A 34 -28.45 8.23 -5.73
N GLY A 35 -27.52 8.18 -4.78
CA GLY A 35 -27.67 8.85 -3.49
C GLY A 35 -27.65 10.38 -3.60
N ILE A 36 -26.83 10.92 -4.51
CA ILE A 36 -26.73 12.36 -4.77
C ILE A 36 -28.04 12.88 -5.36
N SER A 37 -28.59 12.19 -6.36
CA SER A 37 -29.87 12.53 -6.96
C SER A 37 -30.99 12.50 -5.92
N ARG A 38 -31.03 11.44 -5.10
CA ARG A 38 -32.05 11.29 -4.05
C ARG A 38 -32.03 12.42 -3.01
N LEU A 39 -30.84 12.90 -2.61
CA LEU A 39 -30.71 14.06 -1.72
C LEU A 39 -31.25 15.34 -2.37
N LYS A 40 -30.92 15.57 -3.65
CA LYS A 40 -31.40 16.74 -4.41
C LYS A 40 -32.92 16.72 -4.58
N ASP A 41 -33.49 15.56 -4.90
CA ASP A 41 -34.94 15.37 -5.05
C ASP A 41 -35.71 15.64 -3.75
N ALA A 42 -35.07 15.41 -2.59
CA ALA A 42 -35.60 15.76 -1.27
C ALA A 42 -35.45 17.26 -0.92
N GLY A 43 -34.96 18.08 -1.85
CA GLY A 43 -34.77 19.53 -1.65
C GLY A 43 -33.52 19.92 -0.86
N ILE A 44 -32.59 18.98 -0.64
CA ILE A 44 -31.34 19.24 0.09
C ILE A 44 -30.31 19.87 -0.85
N GLU A 45 -29.64 20.94 -0.41
CA GLU A 45 -28.52 21.52 -1.15
C GLU A 45 -27.33 20.53 -1.14
N VAL A 46 -26.84 20.12 -2.31
CA VAL A 46 -25.69 19.21 -2.42
C VAL A 46 -24.52 19.88 -3.13
N ARG A 47 -23.37 19.96 -2.44
CA ARG A 47 -22.10 20.42 -3.03
C ARG A 47 -21.10 19.26 -3.15
N LEU A 48 -20.86 18.82 -4.38
CA LEU A 48 -19.90 17.77 -4.73
C LEU A 48 -18.52 18.35 -5.03
N GLY A 49 -17.46 17.59 -4.79
CA GLY A 49 -16.09 17.90 -5.21
C GLY A 49 -15.25 18.62 -4.15
N VAL A 50 -15.76 18.82 -2.93
CA VAL A 50 -15.04 19.58 -1.90
C VAL A 50 -13.88 18.74 -1.37
N GLN A 51 -12.64 19.23 -1.54
CA GLN A 51 -11.41 18.48 -1.19
C GLN A 51 -11.29 17.14 -1.94
N ALA A 52 -11.86 17.03 -3.16
CA ALA A 52 -11.91 15.79 -3.93
C ALA A 52 -10.55 15.10 -4.06
N GLU A 53 -9.47 15.87 -4.26
CA GLU A 53 -8.11 15.34 -4.37
C GLU A 53 -7.66 14.66 -3.06
N LYS A 54 -7.79 15.35 -1.92
CA LYS A 54 -7.41 14.79 -0.61
C LYS A 54 -8.23 13.54 -0.26
N VAL A 55 -9.54 13.58 -0.54
CA VAL A 55 -10.42 12.44 -0.33
C VAL A 55 -10.04 11.27 -1.26
N SER A 56 -9.66 11.57 -2.51
CA SER A 56 -9.20 10.54 -3.45
C SER A 56 -7.89 9.90 -3.01
N GLN A 57 -6.95 10.69 -2.46
CA GLN A 57 -5.70 10.18 -1.91
C GLN A 57 -5.96 9.27 -0.70
N GLN A 58 -6.83 9.69 0.22
CA GLN A 58 -7.23 8.89 1.38
C GLN A 58 -7.89 7.56 0.99
N LEU A 59 -8.69 7.58 -0.08
CA LEU A 59 -9.44 6.41 -0.55
C LEU A 59 -8.73 5.67 -1.70
N ALA A 60 -7.46 5.97 -1.99
CA ALA A 60 -6.77 5.45 -3.17
C ALA A 60 -6.86 3.91 -3.32
N PRO A 61 -6.71 3.10 -2.25
CA PRO A 61 -6.91 1.65 -2.36
C PRO A 61 -8.33 1.24 -2.79
N TYR A 62 -9.34 1.83 -2.17
CA TYR A 62 -10.74 1.58 -2.51
C TYR A 62 -11.03 2.01 -3.96
N LEU A 63 -10.59 3.20 -4.36
CA LEU A 63 -10.82 3.73 -5.70
C LEU A 63 -10.16 2.87 -6.77
N LYS A 64 -8.90 2.44 -6.57
CA LYS A 64 -8.22 1.58 -7.52
C LYS A 64 -8.93 0.24 -7.65
N HIS A 65 -9.29 -0.40 -6.53
CA HIS A 65 -9.96 -1.69 -6.54
C HIS A 65 -11.29 -1.62 -7.29
N ARG A 66 -12.13 -0.62 -7.02
CA ARG A 66 -13.41 -0.45 -7.73
C ARG A 66 -13.25 -0.18 -9.23
N ARG A 67 -12.18 0.49 -9.64
CA ARG A 67 -11.92 0.82 -11.05
C ARG A 67 -11.28 -0.31 -11.85
N THR A 68 -10.44 -1.12 -11.21
CA THR A 68 -9.55 -2.06 -11.91
C THR A 68 -9.72 -3.50 -11.49
N GLY A 69 -10.41 -3.76 -10.39
CA GLY A 69 -10.47 -5.06 -9.74
C GLY A 69 -9.19 -5.45 -9.00
N ARG A 70 -8.10 -4.67 -9.04
CA ARG A 70 -6.80 -4.99 -8.44
C ARG A 70 -6.53 -4.20 -7.14
N PRO A 71 -5.79 -4.77 -6.18
CA PRO A 71 -5.36 -4.05 -4.99
C PRO A 71 -4.39 -2.90 -5.33
N TRP A 72 -4.38 -1.89 -4.47
CA TRP A 72 -3.33 -0.87 -4.41
C TRP A 72 -2.08 -1.43 -3.77
N VAL A 73 -0.97 -1.38 -4.50
CA VAL A 73 0.30 -1.97 -4.15
C VAL A 73 1.21 -0.88 -3.59
N VAL A 74 1.54 -1.04 -2.31
CA VAL A 74 2.54 -0.25 -1.62
C VAL A 74 3.83 -1.07 -1.56
N LEU A 75 4.89 -0.62 -2.22
CA LEU A 75 6.21 -1.24 -2.12
C LEU A 75 7.03 -0.51 -1.06
N LYS A 76 7.33 -1.18 0.04
CA LYS A 76 8.12 -0.63 1.15
C LYS A 76 9.54 -1.16 1.12
N MET A 77 10.51 -0.26 1.19
CA MET A 77 11.94 -0.56 1.29
C MET A 77 12.61 0.28 2.38
N ALA A 78 13.73 -0.21 2.91
CA ALA A 78 14.59 0.52 3.82
C ALA A 78 16.02 0.46 3.30
N SER A 79 16.71 1.59 3.23
CA SER A 79 18.08 1.65 2.71
C SER A 79 18.94 2.67 3.45
N THR A 80 20.24 2.51 3.31
CA THR A 80 21.24 3.57 3.57
C THR A 80 21.10 4.70 2.55
N SER A 81 21.77 5.83 2.80
CA SER A 81 21.77 7.02 1.94
C SER A 81 22.40 6.77 0.55
N ASP A 82 23.27 5.77 0.43
CA ASP A 82 23.83 5.24 -0.82
C ASP A 82 23.05 4.06 -1.41
N GLY A 83 21.86 3.74 -0.89
CA GLY A 83 20.91 2.81 -1.50
C GLY A 83 21.11 1.33 -1.16
N GLY A 84 21.96 1.00 -0.19
CA GLY A 84 22.17 -0.37 0.28
C GLY A 84 21.09 -0.85 1.25
N THR A 85 20.70 -2.11 1.14
CA THR A 85 19.63 -2.77 1.94
C THR A 85 20.14 -3.93 2.78
N ALA A 86 21.35 -4.42 2.49
CA ALA A 86 22.09 -5.40 3.27
C ALA A 86 23.58 -5.31 2.93
N ALA A 87 24.44 -5.66 3.89
CA ALA A 87 25.86 -5.84 3.67
C ALA A 87 26.15 -7.06 2.77
N PRO A 88 27.37 -7.20 2.22
CA PRO A 88 27.74 -8.33 1.36
C PRO A 88 27.58 -9.72 2.02
N ASN A 89 27.69 -9.78 3.35
CA ASN A 89 27.45 -10.99 4.12
C ASN A 89 25.96 -11.26 4.41
N GLY A 90 25.05 -10.42 3.88
CA GLY A 90 23.60 -10.51 4.05
C GLY A 90 23.05 -9.88 5.33
N SER A 91 23.89 -9.33 6.21
CA SER A 91 23.41 -8.64 7.42
C SER A 91 22.70 -7.32 7.08
N SER A 92 21.53 -7.09 7.67
CA SER A 92 20.64 -5.97 7.33
C SER A 92 19.94 -5.34 8.55
N GLN A 93 20.12 -5.92 9.74
CA GLN A 93 19.48 -5.48 10.97
C GLN A 93 20.46 -4.66 11.83
N TRP A 94 20.21 -3.39 12.14
CA TRP A 94 19.12 -2.54 11.67
C TRP A 94 19.70 -1.35 10.89
N ILE A 95 19.30 -1.21 9.63
CA ILE A 95 19.61 -0.01 8.83
C ILE A 95 18.82 1.19 9.35
N THR A 96 17.51 1.05 9.53
CA THR A 96 16.64 2.15 9.99
C THR A 96 16.35 2.11 11.48
N GLY A 97 16.08 3.28 12.04
CA GLY A 97 15.83 3.50 13.46
C GLY A 97 14.47 2.98 13.95
N PRO A 98 14.24 2.99 15.28
CA PRO A 98 13.00 2.51 15.89
C PRO A 98 11.73 3.22 15.38
N ALA A 99 11.79 4.53 15.17
CA ALA A 99 10.64 5.30 14.68
C ALA A 99 10.20 4.86 13.29
N ALA A 100 11.14 4.63 12.36
CA ALA A 100 10.84 4.10 11.04
C ALA A 100 10.26 2.69 11.09
N ARG A 101 10.68 1.85 12.05
CA ARG A 101 10.09 0.52 12.24
C ARG A 101 8.65 0.59 12.75
N VAL A 102 8.34 1.50 13.69
CA VAL A 102 6.97 1.77 14.14
C VAL A 102 6.10 2.23 12.96
N ASP A 103 6.61 3.12 12.11
CA ASP A 103 5.88 3.54 10.91
C ASP A 103 5.69 2.40 9.89
N GLY A 104 6.67 1.50 9.77
CA GLY A 104 6.52 0.25 9.00
C GLY A 104 5.40 -0.64 9.55
N HIS A 105 5.21 -0.69 10.88
CA HIS A 105 4.08 -1.38 11.50
C HIS A 105 2.74 -0.67 11.25
N ARG A 106 2.72 0.66 11.13
CA ARG A 106 1.54 1.39 10.67
C ARG A 106 1.15 0.99 9.24
N LEU A 107 2.10 0.90 8.31
CA LEU A 107 1.81 0.43 6.95
C LEU A 107 1.22 -0.98 6.91
N ARG A 108 1.69 -1.88 7.79
CA ARG A 108 1.11 -3.23 7.93
C ARG A 108 -0.34 -3.17 8.41
N ALA A 109 -0.64 -2.33 9.40
CA ALA A 109 -1.99 -2.14 9.94
C ALA A 109 -2.96 -1.52 8.92
N GLU A 110 -2.46 -0.67 8.02
CA GLU A 110 -3.24 -0.04 6.96
C GLU A 110 -3.48 -0.96 5.76
N SER A 111 -2.85 -2.13 5.72
CA SER A 111 -2.89 -3.05 4.59
C SER A 111 -3.76 -4.27 4.87
N ASN A 112 -4.55 -4.72 3.90
CA ASN A 112 -5.32 -5.96 4.05
C ASN A 112 -4.42 -7.19 3.93
N ALA A 113 -3.34 -7.10 3.16
CA ALA A 113 -2.36 -8.15 2.98
C ALA A 113 -0.93 -7.60 2.95
N ILE A 114 0.02 -8.44 3.36
CA ILE A 114 1.46 -8.22 3.22
C ILE A 114 2.07 -9.38 2.42
N MET A 115 2.97 -9.07 1.49
CA MET A 115 3.63 -10.03 0.63
C MET A 115 5.15 -9.91 0.73
N VAL A 116 5.81 -11.06 0.86
CA VAL A 116 7.27 -11.18 0.82
C VAL A 116 7.68 -12.38 -0.04
N GLY A 117 8.92 -12.40 -0.51
CA GLY A 117 9.50 -13.57 -1.17
C GLY A 117 9.90 -14.67 -0.17
N ALA A 118 9.86 -15.93 -0.59
CA ALA A 118 10.33 -17.05 0.23
C ALA A 118 11.81 -16.90 0.67
N SER A 119 12.64 -16.17 -0.08
CA SER A 119 14.02 -15.84 0.31
C SER A 119 14.09 -14.95 1.54
N THR A 120 13.15 -14.01 1.70
CA THR A 120 13.03 -13.18 2.91
C THR A 120 12.63 -14.05 4.11
N ILE A 121 11.71 -15.00 3.92
CA ILE A 121 11.34 -15.95 4.97
C ILE A 121 12.54 -16.78 5.42
N ARG A 122 13.32 -17.33 4.50
CA ARG A 122 14.50 -18.15 4.85
C ARG A 122 15.61 -17.37 5.53
N ARG A 123 15.79 -16.09 5.19
CA ARG A 123 16.87 -15.26 5.72
C ARG A 123 16.51 -14.63 7.07
N ASP A 124 15.32 -14.04 7.16
CA ASP A 124 14.96 -13.17 8.29
C ASP A 124 13.94 -13.82 9.25
N ASP A 125 13.30 -14.92 8.83
CA ASP A 125 12.22 -15.61 9.55
C ASP A 125 11.21 -14.63 10.22
N PRO A 126 10.61 -13.70 9.47
CA PRO A 126 9.76 -12.66 10.06
C PRO A 126 8.35 -13.19 10.36
N SER A 127 7.71 -12.66 11.41
CA SER A 127 6.29 -12.93 11.70
C SER A 127 5.32 -12.15 10.82
N LEU A 128 5.76 -11.01 10.27
CA LEU A 128 4.98 -10.07 9.44
C LEU A 128 3.69 -9.53 10.08
N ASN A 129 3.62 -9.53 11.41
CA ASN A 129 2.49 -9.00 12.17
C ASN A 129 2.62 -7.49 12.48
N VAL A 130 1.57 -6.92 13.05
CA VAL A 130 1.53 -5.60 13.69
C VAL A 130 1.73 -5.76 15.19
N ARG A 131 2.77 -5.14 15.74
CA ARG A 131 3.13 -5.25 17.17
C ARG A 131 3.60 -3.94 17.78
N ASP A 132 4.22 -3.07 16.99
CA ASP A 132 4.80 -1.82 17.47
C ASP A 132 3.96 -0.59 17.08
N TYR A 133 2.70 -0.79 16.65
CA TYR A 133 1.78 0.29 16.29
C TYR A 133 0.39 0.02 16.85
N VAL A 134 -0.21 1.04 17.46
CA VAL A 134 -1.59 1.02 17.94
C VAL A 134 -2.36 2.11 17.19
N PRO A 135 -3.37 1.77 16.38
CA PRO A 135 -4.15 2.77 15.68
C PRO A 135 -4.92 3.64 16.69
N PRO A 136 -5.07 4.96 16.43
CA PRO A 136 -5.77 5.87 17.35
C PRO A 136 -7.25 5.52 17.53
N VAL A 137 -7.82 4.81 16.55
CA VAL A 137 -9.17 4.24 16.59
C VAL A 137 -9.04 2.76 16.27
N SER A 138 -9.38 1.89 17.22
CA SER A 138 -9.37 0.45 16.97
C SER A 138 -10.42 0.11 15.92
N PRO A 139 -10.06 -0.59 14.82
CA PRO A 139 -11.07 -1.07 13.89
C PRO A 139 -12.00 -2.01 14.64
N LEU A 140 -13.30 -1.68 14.69
CA LEU A 140 -14.32 -2.44 15.42
C LEU A 140 -14.50 -3.88 14.90
N LEU A 141 -13.90 -4.23 13.75
CA LEU A 141 -14.28 -5.42 12.98
C LEU A 141 -13.12 -6.20 12.31
N ASN A 142 -11.86 -5.76 12.38
CA ASN A 142 -10.76 -6.47 11.70
C ASN A 142 -9.61 -6.79 12.67
N PRO A 143 -8.97 -7.97 12.54
CA PRO A 143 -7.65 -8.16 13.12
C PRO A 143 -6.70 -7.10 12.54
N LEU A 144 -5.85 -6.53 13.40
CA LEU A 144 -4.87 -5.53 13.00
C LEU A 144 -3.81 -6.11 12.06
N ASP A 145 -3.60 -7.44 12.12
CA ASP A 145 -2.63 -8.15 11.31
C ASP A 145 -3.11 -8.34 9.86
N PRO A 146 -2.28 -7.99 8.87
CA PRO A 146 -2.58 -8.27 7.47
C PRO A 146 -2.56 -9.77 7.17
N LEU A 147 -3.28 -10.20 6.13
CA LEU A 147 -3.09 -11.52 5.53
C LEU A 147 -1.63 -11.65 5.05
N ARG A 148 -0.93 -12.69 5.52
CA ARG A 148 0.47 -12.93 5.17
C ARG A 148 0.56 -13.77 3.90
N ILE A 149 1.22 -13.25 2.88
CA ILE A 149 1.41 -13.90 1.58
C ILE A 149 2.90 -14.13 1.36
N VAL A 150 3.25 -15.35 0.98
CA VAL A 150 4.62 -15.73 0.62
C VAL A 150 4.65 -16.11 -0.85
N LEU A 151 5.47 -15.41 -1.64
CA LEU A 151 5.80 -15.83 -3.01
C LEU A 151 6.78 -16.99 -2.96
N GLY A 152 6.28 -18.19 -3.24
CA GLY A 152 6.98 -19.46 -3.06
C GLY A 152 6.52 -20.22 -1.81
N LYS A 153 7.43 -21.00 -1.22
CA LYS A 153 7.15 -21.87 -0.08
C LYS A 153 7.72 -21.33 1.22
N ALA A 154 6.97 -21.46 2.30
CA ALA A 154 7.42 -21.20 3.67
C ALA A 154 7.49 -22.52 4.44
N ALA A 155 8.50 -22.67 5.30
CA ALA A 155 8.56 -23.83 6.17
C ALA A 155 7.35 -23.84 7.12
N ALA A 156 6.86 -25.04 7.48
CA ALA A 156 5.78 -25.17 8.46
C ALA A 156 6.15 -24.62 9.84
N THR A 157 7.45 -24.53 10.14
CA THR A 157 8.01 -23.97 11.38
C THR A 157 8.33 -22.48 11.31
N ALA A 158 8.16 -21.83 10.15
CA ALA A 158 8.49 -20.41 9.98
C ALA A 158 7.54 -19.52 10.79
N LYS A 159 8.05 -18.41 11.34
CA LYS A 159 7.26 -17.48 12.16
C LYS A 159 6.14 -16.79 11.40
N VAL A 160 6.21 -16.76 10.07
CA VAL A 160 5.20 -16.17 9.20
C VAL A 160 3.86 -16.93 9.21
N GLN A 161 3.83 -18.16 9.72
CA GLN A 161 2.62 -18.98 9.73
C GLN A 161 1.52 -18.41 10.66
N PRO A 162 0.22 -18.60 10.33
CA PRO A 162 -0.29 -19.07 9.04
C PRO A 162 -0.04 -18.04 7.91
N CYS A 163 0.39 -18.53 6.74
CA CYS A 163 0.53 -17.72 5.54
C CYS A 163 -0.11 -18.38 4.31
N ARG A 164 -0.50 -17.58 3.33
CA ARG A 164 -0.91 -18.03 2.00
C ARG A 164 0.32 -18.09 1.09
N GLU A 165 0.62 -19.28 0.59
CA GLU A 165 1.67 -19.47 -0.41
C GLU A 165 1.09 -19.23 -1.81
N MET A 166 1.76 -18.40 -2.61
CA MET A 166 1.37 -18.10 -3.99
C MET A 166 2.59 -18.18 -4.91
N SER A 167 2.36 -18.45 -6.19
CA SER A 167 3.42 -18.53 -7.21
C SER A 167 2.83 -18.30 -8.60
N GLY A 168 3.60 -17.71 -9.50
CA GLY A 168 3.19 -17.45 -10.88
C GLY A 168 3.35 -15.98 -11.25
N ASP A 169 2.64 -15.56 -12.28
CA ASP A 169 2.61 -14.17 -12.75
C ASP A 169 2.05 -13.23 -11.67
N LEU A 170 2.75 -12.10 -11.43
CA LEU A 170 2.33 -11.12 -10.42
C LEU A 170 0.99 -10.46 -10.79
N GLY A 171 0.73 -10.21 -12.07
CA GLY A 171 -0.55 -9.66 -12.52
C GLY A 171 -1.72 -10.56 -12.17
N ALA A 172 -1.62 -11.85 -12.48
CA ALA A 172 -2.63 -12.85 -12.14
C ALA A 172 -2.81 -13.01 -10.61
N ILE A 173 -1.72 -12.92 -9.85
CA ILE A 173 -1.77 -12.91 -8.38
C ILE A 173 -2.56 -11.69 -7.88
N LEU A 174 -2.29 -10.49 -8.42
CA LEU A 174 -3.03 -9.29 -8.05
C LEU A 174 -4.51 -9.36 -8.43
N ASP A 175 -4.84 -9.96 -9.58
CA ASP A 175 -6.23 -10.21 -9.99
C ASP A 175 -6.95 -11.13 -8.99
N GLN A 176 -6.30 -12.21 -8.56
CA GLN A 176 -6.85 -13.11 -7.55
C GLN A 176 -7.05 -12.41 -6.20
N LEU A 177 -6.05 -11.66 -5.72
CA LEU A 177 -6.16 -10.92 -4.46
C LEU A 177 -7.26 -9.88 -4.50
N GLY A 178 -7.41 -9.19 -5.63
CA GLY A 178 -8.50 -8.26 -5.85
C GLY A 178 -9.87 -8.92 -5.84
N ALA A 179 -10.02 -10.08 -6.47
CA ALA A 179 -11.25 -10.90 -6.40
C ALA A 179 -11.57 -11.37 -4.98
N ASP A 180 -10.54 -11.63 -4.17
CA ASP A 180 -10.66 -11.98 -2.74
C ASP A 180 -10.98 -10.75 -1.85
N GLY A 181 -11.13 -9.56 -2.44
CA GLY A 181 -11.51 -8.33 -1.73
C GLY A 181 -10.36 -7.58 -1.07
N ILE A 182 -9.10 -7.94 -1.38
CA ILE A 182 -7.92 -7.19 -0.89
C ILE A 182 -7.89 -5.83 -1.59
N LEU A 183 -8.00 -4.75 -0.81
CA LEU A 183 -7.94 -3.37 -1.32
C LEU A 183 -6.50 -2.86 -1.37
N GLN A 184 -5.71 -3.16 -0.35
CA GLN A 184 -4.31 -2.77 -0.27
C GLN A 184 -3.40 -3.96 0.00
N LEU A 185 -2.34 -4.08 -0.81
CA LEU A 185 -1.25 -5.02 -0.65
C LEU A 185 0.03 -4.24 -0.30
N LEU A 186 0.64 -4.57 0.83
CA LEU A 186 1.99 -4.15 1.17
C LEU A 186 3.00 -5.19 0.66
N VAL A 187 3.94 -4.79 -0.17
CA VAL A 187 5.09 -5.61 -0.55
C VAL A 187 6.27 -5.17 0.32
N GLU A 188 6.80 -6.09 1.13
CA GLU A 188 7.92 -5.81 2.02
C GLU A 188 9.09 -6.77 1.78
N GLY A 189 10.29 -6.23 1.64
CA GLY A 189 11.53 -7.02 1.71
C GLY A 189 11.82 -7.89 0.49
N GLY A 190 13.12 -8.14 0.30
CA GLY A 190 13.66 -8.89 -0.82
C GLY A 190 13.79 -8.04 -2.08
N ALA A 191 15.02 -7.67 -2.41
CA ALA A 191 15.33 -6.89 -3.62
C ALA A 191 14.82 -7.55 -4.92
N GLY A 192 14.77 -8.89 -4.97
CA GLY A 192 14.18 -9.64 -6.08
C GLY A 192 12.69 -9.36 -6.29
N VAL A 193 11.85 -9.60 -5.27
CA VAL A 193 10.39 -9.35 -5.37
C VAL A 193 10.11 -7.86 -5.61
N ALA A 194 10.80 -6.98 -4.90
CA ALA A 194 10.71 -5.53 -5.12
C ALA A 194 11.04 -5.16 -6.58
N GLY A 195 12.11 -5.74 -7.14
CA GLY A 195 12.51 -5.56 -8.52
C GLY A 195 11.50 -6.10 -9.54
N GLU A 196 10.89 -7.25 -9.27
CA GLU A 196 9.85 -7.83 -10.12
C GLU A 196 8.59 -6.94 -10.18
N PHE A 197 8.09 -6.48 -9.03
CA PHE A 197 6.96 -5.54 -8.98
C PHE A 197 7.28 -4.22 -9.70
N HIS A 198 8.48 -3.69 -9.49
CA HIS A 198 8.94 -2.46 -10.14
C HIS A 198 8.98 -2.61 -11.67
N ARG A 199 9.65 -3.65 -12.17
CA ARG A 199 9.78 -3.91 -13.62
C ARG A 199 8.44 -4.21 -14.29
N ALA A 200 7.54 -4.86 -13.58
CA ALA A 200 6.19 -5.14 -14.09
C ALA A 200 5.27 -3.91 -14.09
N GLY A 201 5.70 -2.76 -13.54
CA GLY A 201 4.88 -1.56 -13.46
C GLY A 201 3.68 -1.71 -12.52
N LEU A 202 3.79 -2.61 -11.52
CA LEU A 202 2.68 -2.99 -10.64
C LEU A 202 2.67 -2.26 -9.30
N VAL A 203 3.55 -1.28 -9.09
CA VAL A 203 3.64 -0.49 -7.86
C VAL A 203 2.91 0.84 -8.03
N ASP A 204 1.92 1.10 -7.17
CA ASP A 204 1.22 2.39 -7.15
C ASP A 204 1.91 3.42 -6.24
N ARG A 205 2.49 2.93 -5.13
CA ARG A 205 3.15 3.76 -4.12
C ARG A 205 4.46 3.12 -3.67
N TYR A 206 5.55 3.87 -3.75
CA TYR A 206 6.82 3.51 -3.12
C TYR A 206 6.91 4.20 -1.78
N VAL A 207 7.27 3.47 -0.72
CA VAL A 207 7.62 4.02 0.59
C VAL A 207 9.04 3.58 0.93
N ILE A 208 9.98 4.51 0.85
CA ILE A 208 11.40 4.24 1.06
C ILE A 208 11.83 4.93 2.36
N TYR A 209 12.29 4.16 3.33
CA TYR A 209 12.96 4.70 4.51
C TYR A 209 14.44 4.83 4.23
N LEU A 210 14.97 6.05 4.33
CA LEU A 210 16.37 6.38 4.10
C LEU A 210 17.05 6.67 5.44
N ALA A 211 17.96 5.81 5.85
CA ALA A 211 18.79 6.01 7.03
C ALA A 211 19.98 6.94 6.71
N PRO A 212 20.42 7.78 7.65
CA PRO A 212 21.62 8.62 7.52
C PRO A 212 22.91 7.79 7.72
N ALA A 213 23.04 6.71 6.94
CA ALA A 213 24.14 5.76 6.96
C ALA A 213 24.64 5.51 5.54
N PHE A 214 25.86 4.98 5.40
CA PHE A 214 26.50 4.63 4.13
C PHE A 214 27.20 3.28 4.27
N PHE A 215 27.16 2.46 3.23
CA PHE A 215 28.06 1.31 3.09
C PHE A 215 29.41 1.74 2.51
N GLY A 216 29.39 2.64 1.52
CA GLY A 216 30.59 3.21 0.88
C GLY A 216 31.27 2.32 -0.17
N GLY A 217 30.73 1.12 -0.45
CA GLY A 217 31.18 0.20 -1.49
C GLY A 217 30.10 -0.06 -2.56
N ASP A 218 30.44 -0.85 -3.58
CA ASP A 218 29.56 -1.25 -4.68
C ASP A 218 29.04 -2.71 -4.55
N ASP A 219 29.28 -3.35 -3.41
CA ASP A 219 28.95 -4.74 -3.12
C ASP A 219 27.79 -4.91 -2.12
N ALA A 220 27.23 -3.81 -1.62
CA ALA A 220 26.00 -3.82 -0.84
C ALA A 220 24.79 -4.14 -1.73
N ASN A 221 23.81 -4.85 -1.18
CA ASN A 221 22.60 -5.19 -1.93
C ASN A 221 21.77 -3.93 -2.19
N GLY A 222 21.49 -3.62 -3.45
CA GLY A 222 20.61 -2.50 -3.82
C GLY A 222 19.13 -2.73 -3.43
N ILE A 223 18.32 -1.69 -3.61
CA ILE A 223 16.87 -1.74 -3.38
C ILE A 223 16.15 -2.71 -4.33
N PHE A 224 16.65 -2.86 -5.55
CA PHE A 224 16.13 -3.79 -6.56
C PHE A 224 17.21 -4.75 -7.04
N GLU A 225 16.83 -6.00 -7.28
CA GLU A 225 17.68 -7.02 -7.89
C GLU A 225 17.14 -7.40 -9.28
N GLY A 226 18.03 -7.68 -10.22
CA GLY A 226 17.72 -8.04 -11.62
C GLY A 226 18.03 -6.92 -12.62
N ALA A 227 17.84 -7.21 -13.91
CA ALA A 227 18.16 -6.27 -15.00
C ALA A 227 17.21 -5.07 -14.99
N GLY A 228 17.73 -3.89 -14.67
CA GLY A 228 16.98 -2.62 -14.67
C GLY A 228 17.00 -1.90 -16.02
N ALA A 229 16.78 -0.58 -15.98
CA ALA A 229 16.91 0.29 -17.14
C ALA A 229 18.32 0.18 -17.75
N TRP A 230 18.38 -0.07 -19.07
CA TRP A 230 19.64 -0.23 -19.79
C TRP A 230 20.36 1.12 -20.00
N ASP A 231 19.57 2.19 -20.16
CA ASP A 231 20.07 3.53 -20.42
C ASP A 231 19.30 4.58 -19.62
N ILE A 232 19.81 5.81 -19.59
CA ILE A 232 19.22 6.90 -18.80
C ILE A 232 17.81 7.28 -19.28
N SER A 233 17.48 7.03 -20.55
CA SER A 233 16.16 7.32 -21.13
C SER A 233 15.09 6.32 -20.70
N SER A 234 15.48 5.09 -20.35
CA SER A 234 14.58 4.05 -19.86
C SER A 234 14.43 4.04 -18.33
N VAL A 235 15.10 4.96 -17.63
CA VAL A 235 14.97 5.08 -16.16
C VAL A 235 13.56 5.50 -15.79
N TRP A 236 12.95 4.70 -14.92
CA TRP A 236 11.65 5.03 -14.33
C TRP A 236 11.70 6.38 -13.62
N ARG A 237 10.69 7.22 -13.86
CA ARG A 237 10.52 8.53 -13.20
C ARG A 237 9.20 8.57 -12.46
N GLY A 238 9.26 9.16 -11.28
CA GLY A 238 8.12 9.37 -10.40
C GLY A 238 8.10 10.78 -9.84
N ARG A 239 7.11 11.04 -9.00
CA ARG A 239 6.99 12.28 -8.22
C ARG A 239 7.02 11.97 -6.74
N PHE A 240 7.62 12.86 -5.95
CA PHE A 240 7.42 12.83 -4.51
C PHE A 240 5.98 13.21 -4.18
N VAL A 241 5.34 12.41 -3.33
CA VAL A 241 4.06 12.79 -2.71
C VAL A 241 4.22 13.17 -1.25
N GLY A 242 5.32 12.76 -0.63
CA GLY A 242 5.62 13.05 0.76
C GLY A 242 7.11 12.86 1.04
N VAL A 243 7.66 13.74 1.86
CA VAL A 243 9.01 13.64 2.43
C VAL A 243 8.89 14.04 3.88
N GLU A 244 9.08 13.08 4.78
CA GLU A 244 8.88 13.27 6.21
C GLU A 244 10.12 12.78 6.97
N ARG A 245 10.48 13.47 8.04
CA ARG A 245 11.46 12.94 9.00
C ARG A 245 10.74 12.03 9.98
N VAL A 246 11.23 10.81 10.16
CA VAL A 246 10.69 9.81 11.08
C VAL A 246 11.80 9.38 12.03
N GLY A 247 11.87 10.03 13.20
CA GLY A 247 13.03 9.91 14.08
C GLY A 247 14.28 10.48 13.42
N GLU A 248 15.31 9.65 13.25
CA GLU A 248 16.56 10.02 12.55
C GLU A 248 16.56 9.62 11.07
N ASP A 249 15.53 8.91 10.59
CA ASP A 249 15.40 8.48 9.20
C ASP A 249 14.55 9.48 8.39
N LEU A 250 14.65 9.43 7.07
CA LEU A 250 13.66 10.04 6.16
C LEU A 250 12.69 8.98 5.64
N ARG A 251 11.42 9.34 5.53
CA ARG A 251 10.38 8.58 4.84
C ARG A 251 10.04 9.28 3.54
N LEU A 252 10.37 8.64 2.43
CA LEU A 252 10.12 9.12 1.09
C LEU A 252 8.93 8.36 0.51
N GLU A 253 7.90 9.09 0.10
CA GLU A 253 6.79 8.53 -0.65
C GLU A 253 6.85 8.97 -2.11
N LEU A 254 6.84 8.01 -3.04
CA LEU A 254 6.86 8.28 -4.48
C LEU A 254 5.67 7.63 -5.19
N ALA A 255 5.15 8.29 -6.22
CA ALA A 255 4.21 7.71 -7.17
C ALA A 255 4.84 7.68 -8.57
N PRO A 256 4.46 6.72 -9.43
CA PRO A 256 4.70 6.82 -10.87
C PRO A 256 4.25 8.18 -11.40
N GLN A 257 4.98 8.76 -12.33
CA GLN A 257 4.49 9.94 -13.03
C GLN A 257 3.19 9.57 -13.76
N GLU A 258 2.16 10.40 -13.64
CA GLU A 258 0.97 10.20 -14.46
C GLU A 258 1.39 10.34 -15.92
N SER A 259 1.17 9.30 -16.72
CA SER A 259 1.27 9.43 -18.16
C SER A 259 0.39 10.60 -18.54
N ALA A 260 0.98 11.65 -19.14
CA ALA A 260 0.17 12.62 -19.86
C ALA A 260 -0.68 11.80 -20.83
N GLN A 261 -1.99 11.71 -20.58
CA GLN A 261 -2.91 11.12 -21.54
C GLN A 261 -2.68 11.88 -22.85
N GLN A 262 -2.04 11.22 -23.82
CA GLN A 262 -2.03 11.66 -25.20
C GLN A 262 -3.36 11.27 -25.83
#